data_AF-A0AAJ2VUI2-F1
#
_entry.id   AF-A0AAJ2VUI2-F1
#
_cell.length_a   1.000
_cell.length_b   1.000
_cell.length_c   1.000
_cell.angle_alpha   90.00
_cell.angle_beta   90.00
_cell.angle_gamma   90.00
#
_symmetry.space_group_name_H-M   'P 1'
#
loop_
_entity.id
_entity.type
_entity.pdbx_description
1 polymer ?
#
loop_
_entity_poly.entity_id
_entity_poly.type
_entity_poly.pdbx_seq_one_letter_code
_entity_poly.pdbx_strand_id
1 'polypeptide(L)'
;MRKGQIRRVNLSLHLTPEQSRADLRAMQHLQQWHQSMDSSAGIDDTNMAIRAFHRDVYLAGLQLYLMDPAVCHHVAEALGRESLSLPALLSELQTQSTPPPAQDSSAEQLAELQKIREEVAALKPLMEQQKLALQQLRMATKNASVSTPERSNGQEEVALSKVDAPTEKMQKVRQKGIF
;
A
#
# COMPACT_ATOMS: atom_id res chain seq x y z
N MET A 1 43.39 4.93 7.68
CA MET A 1 42.54 3.79 7.27
C MET A 1 42.79 2.64 8.25
N ARG A 2 41.84 2.31 9.13
CA ARG A 2 42.01 1.19 10.06
C ARG A 2 41.95 -0.10 9.24
N LYS A 3 43.01 -0.93 9.30
CA LYS A 3 43.04 -2.26 8.67
C LYS A 3 41.81 -3.03 9.16
N GLY A 4 40.85 -3.24 8.26
CA GLY A 4 39.58 -3.90 8.58
C GLY A 4 39.85 -5.32 9.00
N GLN A 5 39.77 -5.58 10.31
CA GLN A 5 39.84 -6.93 10.84
C GLN A 5 38.66 -7.72 10.25
N ILE A 6 38.96 -8.77 9.48
CA ILE A 6 37.93 -9.64 8.91
C ILE A 6 37.16 -10.25 10.08
N ARG A 7 35.86 -9.92 10.19
CA ARG A 7 34.97 -10.49 11.20
C ARG A 7 34.34 -11.77 10.63
N ARG A 8 34.70 -12.92 11.21
CA ARG A 8 34.08 -14.20 10.88
C ARG A 8 32.83 -14.38 11.72
N VAL A 9 31.69 -14.60 11.07
CA VAL A 9 30.45 -15.06 11.71
C VAL A 9 30.36 -16.56 11.52
N ASN A 10 30.08 -17.31 12.58
CA ASN A 10 29.81 -18.75 12.52
C ASN A 10 28.31 -18.96 12.62
N LEU A 11 27.73 -19.59 11.59
CA LEU A 11 26.32 -19.93 11.52
C LEU A 11 26.21 -21.42 11.22
N SER A 12 25.38 -22.12 11.99
CA SER A 12 25.06 -23.51 11.77
C SER A 12 23.56 -23.63 11.52
N LEU A 13 23.20 -24.22 10.37
CA LEU A 13 21.83 -24.50 9.97
C LEU A 13 21.58 -26.00 10.13
N HIS A 14 20.39 -26.36 10.60
CA HIS A 14 19.92 -27.75 10.61
C HIS A 14 18.86 -27.91 9.52
N LEU A 15 19.00 -28.97 8.73
CA LEU A 15 18.04 -29.37 7.71
C LEU A 15 17.26 -30.61 8.22
N THR A 16 16.00 -30.69 7.82
CA THR A 16 15.04 -31.72 8.22
C THR A 16 14.53 -32.50 7.00
N PRO A 17 15.37 -33.35 6.38
CA PRO A 17 15.03 -34.07 5.13
C PRO A 17 13.74 -34.89 5.19
N GLU A 18 13.43 -35.47 6.34
CA GLU A 18 12.24 -36.30 6.52
C GLU A 18 10.94 -35.48 6.53
N GLN A 19 11.03 -34.17 6.80
CA GLN A 19 9.88 -33.28 6.97
C GLN A 19 9.77 -32.26 5.82
N SER A 20 10.88 -31.94 5.17
CA SER A 20 10.95 -30.95 4.10
C SER A 20 11.60 -31.52 2.85
N ARG A 21 10.85 -31.53 1.74
CA ARG A 21 11.37 -31.91 0.42
C ARG A 21 12.46 -30.95 -0.04
N ALA A 22 12.33 -29.67 0.29
CA ALA A 22 13.34 -28.66 -0.03
C ALA A 22 14.66 -28.98 0.69
N ASP A 23 14.58 -29.35 1.97
CA ASP A 23 15.74 -29.74 2.79
C ASP A 23 16.40 -31.02 2.24
N LEU A 24 15.61 -32.04 1.93
CA LEU A 24 16.09 -33.29 1.33
C LEU A 24 16.89 -32.99 0.06
N ARG A 25 16.32 -32.18 -0.84
CA ARG A 25 16.96 -31.86 -2.11
C ARG A 25 18.18 -30.96 -1.94
N ALA A 26 18.13 -30.00 -1.00
CA ALA A 26 19.29 -29.18 -0.66
C ALA A 26 20.46 -30.05 -0.22
N MET A 27 20.23 -31.02 0.68
CA MET A 27 21.27 -31.94 1.11
C MET A 27 21.82 -32.79 -0.04
N GLN A 28 20.97 -33.33 -0.91
CA GLN A 28 21.41 -34.13 -2.06
C GLN A 28 22.31 -33.32 -2.99
N HIS A 29 21.92 -32.08 -3.32
CA HIS A 29 22.73 -31.20 -4.16
C HIS A 29 24.05 -30.80 -3.49
N LEU A 30 24.04 -30.48 -2.20
CA LEU A 30 25.26 -30.17 -1.45
C LEU A 30 26.23 -31.36 -1.41
N GLN A 31 25.70 -32.57 -1.22
CA GLN A 31 26.50 -33.79 -1.20
C GLN A 31 27.13 -34.09 -2.57
N GLN A 32 26.34 -34.01 -3.65
CA GLN A 32 26.83 -34.21 -5.02
C GLN A 32 27.90 -33.17 -5.38
N TRP A 33 27.67 -31.91 -5.01
CA TRP A 33 28.60 -30.83 -5.27
C TRP A 33 29.92 -31.01 -4.51
N HIS A 34 29.88 -31.39 -3.24
CA HIS A 34 31.10 -31.70 -2.46
C HIS A 34 31.91 -32.82 -3.10
N GLN A 35 31.26 -33.93 -3.48
CA GLN A 35 31.92 -35.06 -4.16
C GLN A 35 32.59 -34.65 -5.48
N SER A 36 31.99 -33.69 -6.20
CA SER A 36 32.57 -33.19 -7.45
C SER A 36 33.85 -32.37 -7.24
N MET A 37 34.03 -31.75 -6.06
CA MET A 37 35.20 -30.93 -5.73
C MET A 37 36.39 -31.77 -5.27
N ASP A 38 36.15 -32.90 -4.62
CA ASP A 38 37.18 -33.80 -4.10
C ASP A 38 38.02 -34.47 -5.22
N SER A 39 37.60 -34.33 -6.48
CA SER A 39 38.15 -35.11 -7.60
C SER A 39 39.38 -34.50 -8.30
N SER A 40 39.80 -33.25 -8.01
CA SER A 40 40.90 -32.63 -8.80
C SER A 40 41.70 -31.47 -8.16
N ALA A 41 41.31 -30.93 -7.00
CA ALA A 41 41.91 -29.70 -6.44
C ALA A 41 42.66 -29.93 -5.11
N GLY A 42 43.60 -29.04 -4.78
CA GLY A 42 44.28 -29.05 -3.48
C GLY A 42 43.30 -28.79 -2.33
N ILE A 43 43.63 -29.28 -1.12
CA ILE A 43 42.78 -29.16 0.08
C ILE A 43 42.48 -27.68 0.42
N ASP A 44 43.41 -26.76 0.17
CA ASP A 44 43.18 -25.33 0.42
C ASP A 44 42.23 -24.70 -0.59
N ASP A 45 42.33 -25.08 -1.87
CA ASP A 45 41.50 -24.56 -2.96
C ASP A 45 40.03 -25.02 -2.80
N THR A 46 39.83 -26.29 -2.45
CA THR A 46 38.49 -26.83 -2.13
C THR A 46 37.87 -26.09 -0.95
N ASN A 47 38.63 -25.86 0.12
CA ASN A 47 38.15 -25.09 1.27
C ASN A 47 37.79 -23.63 0.93
N MET A 48 38.56 -22.96 0.06
CA MET A 48 38.22 -21.62 -0.41
C MET A 48 36.94 -21.63 -1.27
N ALA A 49 36.79 -22.60 -2.15
CA ALA A 49 35.59 -22.77 -2.97
C ALA A 49 34.34 -23.05 -2.13
N ILE A 50 34.46 -23.90 -1.09
CA ILE A 50 33.41 -24.18 -0.11
C ILE A 50 32.93 -22.89 0.58
N ARG A 51 33.87 -22.08 1.07
CA ARG A 51 33.53 -20.81 1.73
C ARG A 51 32.89 -19.81 0.77
N ALA A 52 33.39 -19.71 -0.46
CA ALA A 52 32.83 -18.81 -1.47
C ALA A 52 31.39 -19.19 -1.81
N PHE A 53 31.14 -20.48 -2.07
CA PHE A 53 29.81 -21.00 -2.34
C PHE A 53 28.81 -20.68 -1.22
N HIS A 54 29.13 -21.02 0.04
CA HIS A 54 28.22 -20.75 1.16
C HIS A 54 27.99 -19.25 1.38
N ARG A 55 29.04 -18.43 1.19
CA ARG A 55 28.92 -16.98 1.27
C ARG A 55 27.93 -16.45 0.23
N ASP A 56 28.03 -16.91 -1.00
CA ASP A 56 27.18 -16.40 -2.09
C ASP A 56 25.72 -16.84 -1.91
N VAL A 57 25.48 -18.10 -1.50
CA VAL A 57 24.15 -18.60 -1.14
C VAL A 57 23.52 -17.78 -0.01
N TYR A 58 24.28 -17.52 1.06
CA TYR A 58 23.80 -16.74 2.20
C TYR A 58 23.49 -15.29 1.82
N LEU A 59 24.36 -14.62 1.06
CA LEU A 59 24.15 -13.24 0.65
C LEU A 59 22.95 -13.10 -0.30
N ALA A 60 22.79 -14.03 -1.23
CA ALA A 60 21.63 -14.05 -2.14
C ALA A 60 20.32 -14.25 -1.36
N GLY A 61 20.27 -15.25 -0.47
CA GLY A 61 19.09 -15.51 0.37
C GLY A 61 18.77 -14.34 1.30
N LEU A 62 19.78 -13.75 1.93
CA LEU A 62 19.59 -12.58 2.79
C LEU A 62 19.07 -11.37 2.03
N GLN A 63 19.60 -11.10 0.83
CA GLN A 63 19.12 -10.00 0.00
C GLN A 63 17.66 -10.21 -0.39
N LEU A 64 17.28 -11.44 -0.75
CA LEU A 64 15.90 -11.77 -1.08
C LEU A 64 14.96 -11.61 0.12
N TYR A 65 15.40 -12.06 1.30
CA TYR A 65 14.65 -11.89 2.56
C TYR A 65 14.46 -10.41 2.92
N LEU A 66 15.46 -9.56 2.69
CA LEU A 66 15.37 -8.12 2.94
C LEU A 66 14.43 -7.40 1.96
N MET A 67 14.22 -7.96 0.76
CA MET A 67 13.26 -7.41 -0.21
C MET A 67 11.83 -7.78 0.18
N ASP A 68 11.57 -9.07 0.38
CA ASP A 68 10.29 -9.59 0.86
C ASP A 68 10.48 -10.99 1.48
N PRO A 69 10.23 -11.15 2.80
CA PRO A 69 10.32 -12.44 3.47
C PRO A 69 9.44 -13.54 2.85
N ALA A 70 8.25 -13.19 2.33
CA ALA A 70 7.34 -14.16 1.73
C ALA A 70 7.90 -14.73 0.43
N VAL A 71 8.47 -13.86 -0.41
CA VAL A 71 9.17 -14.27 -1.64
C VAL A 71 10.37 -15.15 -1.32
N CYS A 72 11.17 -14.79 -0.33
CA CYS A 72 12.31 -15.61 0.08
C CYS A 72 11.90 -17.02 0.52
N HIS A 73 10.83 -17.12 1.30
CA HIS A 73 10.28 -18.40 1.72
C HIS A 73 9.74 -19.20 0.52
N HIS A 74 9.00 -18.56 -0.39
CA HIS A 74 8.48 -19.22 -1.60
C HIS A 74 9.60 -19.78 -2.48
N VAL A 75 10.68 -19.02 -2.69
CA VAL A 75 11.85 -19.48 -3.46
C VAL A 75 12.55 -20.64 -2.76
N ALA A 76 12.65 -20.63 -1.42
CA ALA A 76 13.21 -21.75 -0.66
C ALA A 76 12.36 -23.02 -0.82
N GLU A 77 11.04 -22.92 -0.69
CA GLU A 77 10.10 -24.04 -0.87
C GLU A 77 10.08 -24.58 -2.30
N ALA A 78 10.27 -23.70 -3.29
CA ALA A 78 10.36 -24.07 -4.70
C ALA A 78 11.52 -25.05 -4.98
N LEU A 79 12.56 -25.05 -4.16
CA LEU A 79 13.65 -26.03 -4.24
C LEU A 79 13.14 -27.47 -4.10
N GLY A 80 12.10 -27.72 -3.30
CA GLY A 80 11.53 -29.05 -3.09
C GLY A 80 10.76 -29.60 -4.30
N ARG A 81 10.51 -28.79 -5.34
CA ARG A 81 9.70 -29.15 -6.51
C ARG A 81 10.57 -29.68 -7.64
N GLU A 82 10.26 -30.87 -8.16
CA GLU A 82 11.02 -31.46 -9.26
C GLU A 82 10.90 -30.59 -10.53
N SER A 83 12.04 -30.34 -11.21
CA SER A 83 12.12 -29.68 -12.53
C SER A 83 11.60 -28.23 -12.66
N LEU A 84 11.71 -27.40 -11.62
CA LEU A 84 11.39 -25.97 -11.78
C LEU A 84 12.47 -25.24 -12.60
N SER A 85 12.07 -24.68 -13.74
CA SER A 85 12.93 -23.82 -14.55
C SER A 85 12.92 -22.38 -14.03
N LEU A 86 14.01 -21.63 -14.25
CA LEU A 86 14.08 -20.22 -13.87
C LEU A 86 12.92 -19.37 -14.43
N PRO A 87 12.51 -19.53 -15.72
CA PRO A 87 11.35 -18.81 -16.24
C PRO A 87 10.06 -19.13 -15.48
N ALA A 88 9.83 -20.41 -15.14
CA ALA A 88 8.65 -20.82 -14.39
C ALA A 88 8.61 -20.20 -12.99
N LEU A 89 9.76 -20.20 -12.29
CA LEU A 89 9.89 -19.55 -10.98
C LEU A 89 9.59 -18.04 -11.08
N LEU A 90 10.12 -17.36 -12.09
CA LEU A 90 9.86 -15.92 -12.28
C LEU A 90 8.39 -15.63 -12.57
N SER A 91 7.71 -16.47 -13.35
CA SER A 91 6.26 -16.34 -13.58
C SER A 91 5.45 -16.50 -12.30
N GLU A 92 5.82 -17.42 -11.40
CA GLU A 92 5.17 -17.58 -10.09
C GLU A 92 5.38 -16.37 -9.18
N LEU A 93 6.58 -15.79 -9.20
CA LEU A 93 6.88 -14.59 -8.39
C LEU A 93 6.12 -13.37 -8.90
N GLN A 94 5.92 -13.25 -10.22
CA GLN A 94 5.11 -12.18 -10.81
C GLN A 94 3.63 -12.25 -10.39
N THR A 95 3.04 -13.46 -10.35
CA THR A 95 1.63 -13.63 -9.94
C THR A 95 1.40 -13.37 -8.45
N GLN A 96 2.40 -13.59 -7.59
CA GLN A 96 2.31 -13.23 -6.16
C GLN A 96 2.56 -11.74 -5.91
N SER A 97 3.32 -11.09 -6.78
CA SER A 97 3.64 -9.65 -6.68
C SER A 97 2.52 -8.76 -7.20
N THR A 98 1.56 -9.33 -7.94
CA THR A 98 0.38 -8.59 -8.37
C THR A 98 -0.60 -8.58 -7.19
N PRO A 99 -0.98 -7.42 -6.63
CA PRO A 99 -2.11 -7.39 -5.72
C PRO A 99 -3.28 -8.08 -6.44
N PRO A 100 -4.13 -8.85 -5.72
CA PRO A 100 -5.30 -9.46 -6.34
C PRO A 100 -5.98 -8.35 -7.13
N PRO A 101 -6.34 -8.58 -8.41
CA PRO A 101 -7.01 -7.54 -9.14
C PRO A 101 -8.25 -7.25 -8.30
N ALA A 102 -8.37 -6.01 -7.85
CA ALA A 102 -9.52 -5.54 -7.09
C ALA A 102 -10.71 -5.49 -8.08
N GLN A 103 -11.14 -6.66 -8.55
CA GLN A 103 -12.11 -6.81 -9.63
C GLN A 103 -13.51 -6.44 -9.12
N ASP A 104 -13.74 -6.58 -7.81
CA ASP A 104 -15.00 -6.17 -7.21
C ASP A 104 -14.96 -4.68 -6.79
N SER A 105 -13.86 -4.19 -6.20
CA SER A 105 -13.82 -2.79 -5.75
C SER A 105 -13.68 -1.78 -6.89
N SER A 106 -12.96 -2.10 -7.97
CA SER A 106 -12.73 -1.16 -9.07
C SER A 106 -14.01 -0.89 -9.88
N ALA A 107 -14.83 -1.92 -10.10
CA ALA A 107 -16.12 -1.77 -10.77
C ALA A 107 -17.13 -0.99 -9.90
N GLU A 108 -17.17 -1.28 -8.60
CA GLU A 108 -18.01 -0.55 -7.64
C GLU A 108 -17.56 0.92 -7.49
N GLN A 109 -16.25 1.18 -7.42
CA GLN A 109 -15.69 2.53 -7.36
C GLN A 109 -15.95 3.33 -8.64
N LEU A 110 -15.92 2.69 -9.82
CA LEU A 110 -16.28 3.33 -11.08
C LEU A 110 -17.77 3.65 -11.14
N ALA A 111 -18.64 2.75 -10.66
CA ALA A 111 -20.07 2.99 -10.57
C ALA A 111 -20.40 4.12 -9.58
N GLU A 112 -19.71 4.17 -8.43
CA GLU A 112 -19.86 5.23 -7.43
C GLU A 112 -19.40 6.59 -7.99
N LEU A 113 -18.28 6.64 -8.71
CA LEU A 113 -17.82 7.86 -9.38
C LEU A 113 -18.76 8.33 -10.50
N GLN A 114 -19.38 7.41 -11.24
CA GLN A 114 -20.40 7.74 -12.23
C GLN A 114 -21.64 8.35 -11.57
N LYS A 115 -22.12 7.73 -10.49
CA LYS A 115 -23.24 8.26 -9.69
C LYS A 115 -22.97 9.65 -9.14
N ILE A 116 -21.78 9.89 -8.57
CA ILE A 116 -21.38 11.21 -8.07
C ILE A 116 -21.35 12.24 -9.21
N ARG A 117 -20.89 11.87 -10.41
CA ARG A 117 -20.89 12.78 -11.57
C ARG A 117 -22.30 13.14 -12.02
N GLU A 118 -23.23 12.19 -12.00
CA GLU A 118 -24.63 12.42 -12.34
C GLU A 118 -25.32 13.32 -11.31
N GLU A 119 -25.11 13.09 -10.02
CA GLU A 119 -25.63 13.94 -8.94
C GLU A 119 -25.10 15.37 -9.05
N VAL A 120 -23.80 15.55 -9.32
CA VAL A 120 -23.20 16.87 -9.53
C VAL A 120 -23.76 17.53 -10.79
N ALA A 121 -24.03 16.78 -11.87
CA ALA A 121 -24.65 17.31 -13.08
C ALA A 121 -26.08 17.79 -12.82
N ALA A 122 -26.85 17.07 -11.99
CA ALA A 122 -28.21 17.44 -11.60
C ALA A 122 -28.27 18.67 -10.66
N LEU A 123 -27.26 18.83 -9.78
CA LEU A 123 -27.20 19.95 -8.83
C LEU A 123 -26.78 21.29 -9.46
N LYS A 124 -26.00 21.27 -10.54
CA LYS A 124 -25.56 22.47 -11.26
C LYS A 124 -26.70 23.40 -11.74
N PRO A 125 -27.73 22.93 -12.46
CA PRO A 125 -28.81 23.79 -12.93
C PRO A 125 -29.64 24.39 -11.79
N LEU A 126 -29.83 23.64 -10.70
CA LEU A 126 -30.51 24.14 -9.48
C LEU A 126 -29.74 25.29 -8.83
N MET A 127 -28.41 25.20 -8.78
CA MET A 127 -27.57 26.26 -8.25
C MET A 127 -27.58 27.51 -9.15
N GLU A 128 -27.58 27.34 -10.47
CA GLU A 128 -27.74 28.47 -11.41
C GLU A 128 -29.11 29.13 -11.27
N GLN A 129 -30.17 28.36 -11.09
CA GLN A 129 -31.51 28.89 -10.86
C GLN A 129 -31.60 29.69 -9.56
N GLN A 130 -31.01 29.19 -8.47
CA GLN A 130 -30.95 29.90 -7.20
C GLN A 130 -30.16 31.21 -7.32
N LYS A 131 -29.05 31.21 -8.08
CA LYS A 131 -28.23 32.40 -8.34
C LYS A 131 -29.02 33.47 -9.10
N LEU A 132 -29.80 33.06 -10.11
CA LEU A 132 -30.66 33.97 -10.88
C LEU A 132 -31.77 34.55 -10.00
N ALA A 133 -32.43 33.73 -9.17
CA ALA A 133 -33.46 34.20 -8.23
C ALA A 133 -32.89 35.23 -7.24
N LEU A 134 -31.71 34.98 -6.66
CA LEU A 134 -31.03 35.93 -5.78
C LEU A 134 -30.63 37.22 -6.50
N GLN A 135 -30.24 37.15 -7.77
CA GLN A 135 -29.94 38.35 -8.57
C GLN A 135 -31.21 39.17 -8.83
N GLN A 136 -32.34 38.53 -9.16
CA GLN A 136 -33.62 39.20 -9.34
C GLN A 136 -34.10 39.86 -8.04
N LEU A 137 -33.97 39.18 -6.89
CA LEU A 137 -34.26 39.75 -5.57
C LEU A 137 -33.39 40.98 -5.29
N ARG A 138 -32.08 40.92 -5.54
CA ARG A 138 -31.18 42.08 -5.39
C ARG A 138 -31.57 43.25 -6.30
N MET A 139 -31.98 42.97 -7.54
CA MET A 139 -32.44 44.00 -8.47
C MET A 139 -33.81 44.58 -8.06
N ALA A 140 -34.72 43.75 -7.55
CA ALA A 140 -36.01 44.20 -7.02
C ALA A 140 -35.85 45.07 -5.77
N THR A 141 -34.95 44.70 -4.84
CA THR A 141 -34.59 45.53 -3.69
C THR A 141 -33.94 46.85 -4.11
N LYS A 142 -33.08 46.84 -5.14
CA LYS A 142 -32.42 48.04 -5.66
C LYS A 142 -33.37 48.96 -6.46
N ASN A 143 -34.42 48.40 -7.06
CA ASN A 143 -35.48 49.18 -7.71
C ASN A 143 -36.52 49.71 -6.71
N ALA A 144 -36.76 49.00 -5.60
CA ALA A 144 -37.61 49.49 -4.51
C ALA A 144 -37.00 50.71 -3.78
N SER A 145 -35.67 50.92 -3.86
CA SER A 145 -35.00 52.09 -3.29
C SER A 145 -35.04 53.36 -4.15
N VAL A 146 -35.68 53.36 -5.34
CA VAL A 146 -35.70 54.55 -6.23
C VAL A 146 -37.07 55.24 -6.27
N SER A 147 -38.05 54.77 -5.50
CA SER A 147 -39.36 55.41 -5.43
C SER A 147 -39.87 55.50 -4.01
N THR A 148 -39.52 56.58 -3.30
CA THR A 148 -40.48 57.49 -2.62
C THR A 148 -39.76 58.68 -1.96
N PRO A 149 -40.43 59.85 -1.89
CA PRO A 149 -39.83 61.13 -1.51
C PRO A 149 -39.82 61.37 0.01
N GLU A 150 -38.95 62.30 0.42
CA GLU A 150 -38.88 63.07 1.68
C GLU A 150 -39.68 62.62 2.92
N ARG A 151 -38.98 62.37 4.05
CA ARG A 151 -38.97 63.22 5.27
C ARG A 151 -38.43 62.49 6.52
N SER A 152 -37.76 63.29 7.35
CA SER A 152 -37.67 63.18 8.82
C SER A 152 -36.75 62.12 9.44
N ASN A 153 -35.58 62.62 9.86
CA ASN A 153 -34.93 62.42 11.16
C ASN A 153 -35.62 61.47 12.18
N GLY A 154 -34.87 60.51 12.72
CA GLY A 154 -35.28 59.72 13.88
C GLY A 154 -34.50 58.41 14.02
N GLN A 155 -33.80 58.27 15.15
CA GLN A 155 -33.05 57.09 15.60
C GLN A 155 -33.86 55.79 15.55
N GLU A 156 -33.20 54.67 15.23
CA GLU A 156 -33.20 53.46 16.07
C GLU A 156 -32.27 52.38 15.47
N GLU A 157 -31.15 52.13 16.15
CA GLU A 157 -30.43 50.87 16.06
C GLU A 157 -31.36 49.75 16.51
N VAL A 158 -31.58 48.73 15.68
CA VAL A 158 -32.19 47.47 16.13
C VAL A 158 -31.21 46.33 15.90
N ALA A 159 -30.77 45.79 17.03
CA ALA A 159 -29.73 44.80 17.20
C ALA A 159 -29.94 43.49 16.44
N LEU A 160 -28.88 43.03 15.80
CA LEU A 160 -28.69 41.67 15.31
C LEU A 160 -28.64 40.70 16.50
N SER A 161 -29.77 40.14 16.90
CA SER A 161 -29.83 39.04 17.87
C SER A 161 -31.08 38.23 17.63
N LYS A 162 -31.01 37.26 16.69
CA LYS A 162 -31.90 36.08 16.60
C LYS A 162 -31.55 35.23 15.36
N VAL A 163 -30.36 34.63 15.32
CA VAL A 163 -30.16 33.35 14.60
C VAL A 163 -29.10 32.56 15.35
N ASP A 164 -29.47 32.00 16.49
CA ASP A 164 -28.72 30.91 17.10
C ASP A 164 -29.69 29.75 17.41
N ALA A 165 -29.19 28.54 17.13
CA ALA A 165 -29.80 27.21 17.15
C ALA A 165 -30.53 26.78 15.85
N PRO A 166 -30.16 25.62 15.25
CA PRO A 166 -29.93 24.37 16.00
C PRO A 166 -28.66 23.60 15.58
N THR A 167 -27.52 23.88 16.20
CA THR A 167 -26.28 23.06 16.09
C THR A 167 -26.05 22.12 17.28
N GLU A 168 -26.96 22.11 18.26
CA GLU A 168 -26.77 21.37 19.52
C GLU A 168 -26.95 19.84 19.42
N LYS A 169 -27.44 19.31 18.28
CA LYS A 169 -27.64 17.87 18.11
C LYS A 169 -26.39 17.08 17.66
N MET A 170 -25.30 17.74 17.26
CA MET A 170 -24.07 17.06 16.79
C MET A 170 -23.03 16.79 17.88
N GLN A 171 -23.06 17.48 19.04
CA GLN A 171 -22.04 17.27 20.08
C GLN A 171 -22.35 16.09 21.01
N LYS A 172 -23.60 15.59 21.06
CA LYS A 172 -23.99 14.45 21.91
C LYS A 172 -23.57 13.06 21.38
N VAL A 173 -23.09 12.96 20.13
CA VAL A 173 -22.64 11.67 19.56
C VAL A 173 -21.17 11.35 19.88
N ARG A 174 -20.37 12.34 20.31
CA ARG A 174 -18.95 12.14 20.67
C ARG A 174 -18.70 11.68 22.11
N GLN A 175 -19.74 11.44 22.90
CA GLN A 175 -19.64 11.01 24.31
C GLN A 175 -20.10 9.57 24.58
N LYS A 176 -20.41 8.78 23.55
CA LYS A 176 -20.74 7.35 23.67
C LYS A 176 -19.67 6.46 23.04
N GLY A 177 -18.44 6.60 23.51
CA GLY A 177 -17.32 5.77 23.10
C GLY A 177 -16.38 5.49 24.26
N ILE A 178 -16.89 4.89 25.34
CA ILE A 178 -16.10 4.06 26.28
C ILE A 178 -17.06 3.01 26.87
N PHE A 179 -17.09 1.83 26.28
CA PHE A 179 -16.60 0.58 26.87
C PHE A 179 -16.11 -0.31 25.72
#